data_AF-A0A1G9QV34-F1
#
_entry.id   AF-A0A1G9QV34-F1
#
_cell.length_a   1.000
_cell.length_b   1.000
_cell.length_c   1.000
_cell.angle_alpha   90.00
_cell.angle_beta   90.00
_cell.angle_gamma   90.00
#
_symmetry.space_group_name_H-M   'P 1'
#
loop_
_entity.id
_entity.type
_entity.pdbx_description
1 polymer ?
#
loop_
_entity_poly.entity_id
_entity_poly.type
_entity_poly.pdbx_seq_one_letter_code
_entity_poly.pdbx_strand_id
1 'polypeptide(L)'
;MTIEEFVAQKLGIVEDQRPAAVTALKGYLDGEYVTKSRFNEVNEEKKTLTGQIADRDKQLDTLKNSKGDMESLKKQIKQLQETNAAQKTEAENKMKELQFTNAIKLAIADKAQDVDIVSGLFDKEKLILGQDGKVTGLDEQLKALVESKPFLFKNDGKPPKYDPAGGSGGAGKNPFAKDSFNLTEQGKLLKENPEQARSLAAAAGVTI
;
A
#
# COMPACT_ATOMS: atom_id res chain seq x y z
N MET A 1 3.95 5.94 5.47
CA MET A 1 4.54 7.24 5.12
C MET A 1 4.89 7.22 3.65
N THR A 2 4.19 7.99 2.82
CA THR A 2 4.53 8.17 1.41
C THR A 2 5.77 9.06 1.26
N ILE A 3 6.38 9.10 0.08
CA ILE A 3 7.48 10.04 -0.20
C ILE A 3 7.04 11.48 0.03
N GLU A 4 5.80 11.81 -0.34
CA GLU A 4 5.23 13.14 -0.17
C GLU A 4 4.98 13.48 1.31
N GLU A 5 4.47 12.54 2.10
CA GLU A 5 4.34 12.68 3.56
C GLU A 5 5.71 12.82 4.23
N PHE A 6 6.74 12.11 3.75
CA PHE A 6 8.10 12.24 4.26
C PHE A 6 8.68 13.63 3.96
N VAL A 7 8.55 14.11 2.72
CA VAL A 7 9.01 15.44 2.31
C VAL A 7 8.28 16.54 3.09
N ALA A 8 6.97 16.41 3.31
CA ALA A 8 6.18 17.38 4.05
C ALA A 8 6.46 17.35 5.57
N GLN A 9 6.42 16.17 6.19
CA GLN A 9 6.41 16.04 7.66
C GLN A 9 7.80 15.85 8.27
N LYS A 10 8.75 15.29 7.52
CA LYS A 10 10.11 15.00 8.02
C LYS A 10 11.15 15.97 7.48
N LEU A 11 11.04 16.37 6.22
CA LEU A 11 11.94 17.37 5.63
C LEU A 11 11.44 18.81 5.80
N GLY A 12 10.15 19.00 6.11
CA GLY A 12 9.57 20.31 6.35
C GLY A 12 9.57 21.22 5.12
N ILE A 13 9.56 20.65 3.91
CA ILE A 13 9.60 21.42 2.67
C ILE A 13 8.25 22.13 2.45
N VAL A 14 8.34 23.44 2.19
CA VAL A 14 7.20 24.31 1.89
C VAL A 14 6.46 23.88 0.63
N GLU A 15 5.15 24.09 0.61
CA GLU A 15 4.20 23.49 -0.35
C GLU A 15 4.56 23.72 -1.81
N ASP A 16 5.02 24.93 -2.14
CA ASP A 16 5.45 25.36 -3.47
C ASP A 16 6.69 24.59 -3.98
N GLN A 17 7.56 24.12 -3.07
CA GLN A 17 8.79 23.39 -3.41
C GLN A 17 8.61 21.87 -3.39
N ARG A 18 7.53 21.34 -2.78
CA ARG A 18 7.32 19.89 -2.62
C ARG A 18 7.33 19.11 -3.94
N PRO A 19 6.66 19.55 -5.02
CA PRO A 19 6.62 18.77 -6.27
C PRO A 19 8.02 18.58 -6.88
N ALA A 20 8.84 19.64 -6.85
CA ALA A 20 10.22 19.59 -7.33
C ALA A 20 11.07 18.66 -6.45
N ALA A 21 10.94 18.75 -5.12
CA ALA A 21 11.67 17.90 -4.19
C ALA A 21 11.29 16.41 -4.33
N VAL A 22 9.99 16.10 -4.45
CA VAL A 22 9.50 14.73 -4.70
C VAL A 22 10.04 14.21 -6.03
N THR A 23 10.04 15.03 -7.09
CA THR A 23 10.55 14.63 -8.41
C THR A 23 12.05 14.35 -8.38
N ALA A 24 12.84 15.24 -7.76
CA ALA A 24 14.28 15.06 -7.62
C ALA A 24 14.61 13.79 -6.80
N LEU A 25 13.88 13.55 -5.72
CA LEU A 25 14.08 12.36 -4.88
C LEU A 25 13.69 11.08 -5.63
N LYS A 26 12.56 11.05 -6.35
CA LYS A 26 12.19 9.91 -7.20
C LYS A 26 13.25 9.65 -8.27
N GLY A 27 13.72 10.69 -8.97
CA GLY A 27 14.77 10.56 -9.98
C GLY A 27 16.09 10.02 -9.43
N TYR A 28 16.51 10.47 -8.24
CA TYR A 28 17.70 9.93 -7.57
C TYR A 28 17.53 8.45 -7.18
N LEU A 29 16.35 8.09 -6.67
CA LEU A 29 16.05 6.72 -6.27
C LEU A 29 15.97 5.77 -7.47
N ASP A 30 15.37 6.19 -8.58
CA ASP A 30 15.19 5.34 -9.77
C ASP A 30 16.51 5.06 -10.51
N GLY A 31 17.54 5.92 -10.37
CA GLY A 31 18.83 5.75 -11.02
C GLY A 31 19.79 4.82 -10.28
N GLU A 32 19.98 5.04 -8.98
CA GLU A 32 21.03 4.38 -8.18
C GLU A 32 20.49 3.22 -7.33
N TYR A 33 19.18 3.10 -7.14
CA TYR A 33 18.59 2.15 -6.19
C TYR A 33 17.60 1.20 -6.85
N VAL A 34 17.60 -0.04 -6.38
CA VAL A 34 16.59 -1.03 -6.75
C VAL A 34 15.43 -0.93 -5.78
N THR A 35 14.20 -0.82 -6.29
CA THR A 35 13.01 -0.81 -5.44
C THR A 35 12.91 -2.13 -4.66
N LYS A 36 12.35 -2.08 -3.45
CA LYS A 36 12.12 -3.29 -2.63
C LYS A 36 11.30 -4.34 -3.39
N SER A 37 10.34 -3.91 -4.20
CA SER A 37 9.55 -4.79 -5.07
C SER A 37 10.44 -5.54 -6.06
N ARG A 38 11.26 -4.80 -6.82
CA ARG A 38 12.15 -5.39 -7.83
C ARG A 38 13.19 -6.30 -7.20
N PHE A 39 13.73 -5.92 -6.05
CA PHE A 39 14.66 -6.77 -5.30
C PHE A 39 13.99 -8.09 -4.88
N ASN A 40 12.78 -8.02 -4.33
CA ASN A 40 12.04 -9.20 -3.90
C ASN A 40 11.71 -10.12 -5.09
N GLU A 41 11.29 -9.56 -6.23
CA GLU A 41 11.04 -10.32 -7.47
C GLU A 41 12.28 -11.09 -7.92
N VAL A 42 13.42 -10.39 -8.08
CA VAL A 42 14.68 -11.03 -8.50
C VAL A 42 15.15 -12.07 -7.49
N ASN A 43 14.95 -11.82 -6.20
CA ASN A 43 15.31 -12.78 -5.15
C ASN A 43 14.44 -14.04 -5.18
N GLU A 44 13.13 -13.91 -5.37
CA GLU A 44 12.23 -15.06 -5.51
C GLU A 44 12.49 -15.83 -6.82
N GLU A 45 12.80 -15.13 -7.91
CA GLU A 45 13.24 -15.73 -9.17
C GLU A 45 14.53 -16.54 -8.97
N LYS A 46 15.54 -15.95 -8.33
CA LYS A 46 16.80 -16.62 -8.01
C LYS A 46 16.58 -17.87 -7.16
N LYS A 47 15.74 -17.80 -6.12
CA LYS A 47 15.41 -18.97 -5.27
C LYS A 47 14.75 -20.07 -6.10
N THR A 48 13.80 -19.71 -6.95
CA THR A 48 13.08 -20.64 -7.82
C THR A 48 14.05 -21.34 -8.78
N LEU A 49 14.90 -20.59 -9.47
CA LEU A 49 15.92 -21.13 -10.39
C LEU A 49 16.92 -22.04 -9.65
N THR A 50 17.39 -21.62 -8.49
CA THR A 50 18.33 -22.41 -7.67
C THR A 50 17.69 -23.73 -7.23
N GLY A 51 16.43 -23.70 -6.81
CA GLY A 51 15.67 -24.91 -6.45
C GLY A 51 15.48 -25.85 -7.63
N GLN A 52 15.11 -25.31 -8.80
CA GLN A 52 14.98 -26.08 -10.04
C GLN A 52 16.29 -26.76 -10.43
N ILE A 53 17.43 -26.06 -10.33
CA ILE A 53 18.76 -26.62 -10.62
C ILE A 53 19.06 -27.78 -9.66
N ALA A 54 18.87 -27.58 -8.35
CA ALA A 54 19.11 -28.63 -7.36
C ALA A 54 18.23 -29.88 -7.59
N ASP A 55 16.98 -29.68 -8.00
CA ASP A 55 16.10 -30.79 -8.36
C ASP A 55 16.52 -31.48 -9.66
N ARG A 56 16.99 -30.74 -10.68
CA ARG A 56 17.57 -31.34 -11.89
C ARG A 56 18.81 -32.17 -11.55
N ASP A 57 19.70 -31.68 -10.68
CA ASP A 57 20.91 -32.42 -10.27
C ASP A 57 20.53 -33.75 -9.58
N LYS A 58 19.56 -33.73 -8.66
CA LYS A 58 19.05 -34.96 -8.02
C LYS A 58 18.44 -35.93 -9.03
N GLN A 59 17.70 -35.42 -10.01
CA GLN A 59 17.13 -36.25 -11.09
C GLN A 59 18.24 -36.90 -11.92
N LEU A 60 19.30 -36.16 -12.27
CA LEU A 60 20.45 -36.68 -13.00
C LEU A 60 21.21 -37.73 -12.20
N ASP A 61 21.44 -37.52 -10.90
CA ASP A 61 22.06 -38.51 -10.02
C ASP A 61 21.21 -39.77 -9.88
N THR A 62 19.89 -39.62 -9.78
CA THR A 62 18.96 -40.76 -9.72
C THR A 62 19.00 -41.56 -11.02
N LEU A 63 18.99 -40.90 -12.17
CA LEU A 63 19.11 -41.55 -13.48
C LEU A 63 20.46 -42.26 -13.65
N LYS A 64 21.56 -41.60 -13.27
CA LYS A 64 22.92 -42.16 -13.34
C LYS A 64 23.09 -43.44 -12.51
N ASN A 65 22.42 -43.50 -11.36
CA ASN A 65 22.49 -44.65 -10.45
C ASN A 65 21.39 -45.70 -10.71
N SER A 66 20.48 -45.44 -11.65
CA SER A 66 19.40 -46.37 -11.98
C SER A 66 19.97 -47.60 -12.71
N LYS A 67 19.54 -48.79 -12.28
CA LYS A 67 19.92 -50.09 -12.88
C LYS A 67 18.77 -50.74 -13.65
N GLY A 68 17.75 -49.96 -14.02
CA GLY A 68 16.61 -50.43 -14.80
C GLY A 68 16.97 -50.83 -16.23
N ASP A 69 16.09 -51.57 -16.88
CA ASP A 69 16.21 -51.84 -18.32
C ASP A 69 15.96 -50.58 -19.16
N MET A 70 16.24 -50.67 -20.47
CA MET A 70 16.12 -49.54 -21.38
C MET A 70 14.71 -48.96 -21.45
N GLU A 71 13.66 -49.80 -21.37
CA GLU A 71 12.27 -49.35 -21.46
C GLU A 71 11.84 -48.61 -20.17
N SER A 72 12.27 -49.11 -19.02
CA SER A 72 12.09 -48.46 -17.72
C SER A 72 12.76 -47.08 -17.68
N LEU A 73 14.01 -46.99 -18.13
CA LEU A 73 14.76 -45.73 -18.19
C LEU A 73 14.10 -44.71 -19.13
N LYS A 74 13.65 -45.14 -20.32
CA LYS A 74 12.91 -44.26 -21.26
C LYS A 74 11.63 -43.73 -20.62
N LYS A 75 10.87 -44.59 -19.93
CA LYS A 75 9.64 -44.18 -19.25
C LYS A 75 9.91 -43.16 -18.15
N GLN A 76 10.96 -43.38 -17.36
CA GLN A 76 11.37 -42.45 -16.30
C GLN A 76 11.80 -41.10 -16.89
N ILE A 77 12.61 -41.10 -17.96
CA ILE A 77 13.02 -39.86 -18.64
C ILE A 77 11.80 -39.09 -19.16
N LYS A 78 10.83 -39.78 -19.76
CA LYS A 78 9.60 -39.13 -20.26
C LYS A 78 8.80 -38.49 -19.12
N GLN A 79 8.62 -39.21 -18.01
CA GLN A 79 7.94 -38.66 -16.83
C GLN A 79 8.67 -37.44 -16.25
N LEU A 80 10.00 -37.49 -16.19
CA LEU A 80 10.81 -36.36 -15.74
C LEU A 80 10.65 -35.17 -16.68
N GLN A 81 10.64 -35.37 -18.00
CA GLN A 81 10.41 -34.30 -18.98
C GLN A 81 9.05 -33.64 -18.79
N GLU A 82 7.98 -34.42 -18.62
CA GLU A 82 6.62 -33.93 -18.38
C GLU A 82 6.53 -33.15 -17.06
N THR A 83 7.12 -33.68 -15.99
CA THR A 83 7.18 -33.01 -14.68
C THR A 83 7.95 -31.70 -14.77
N ASN A 84 9.09 -31.69 -15.45
CA ASN A 84 9.94 -30.51 -15.59
C ASN A 84 9.24 -29.42 -16.41
N ALA A 85 8.48 -29.81 -17.44
CA ALA A 85 7.67 -28.87 -18.22
C ALA A 85 6.52 -28.27 -17.39
N ALA A 86 5.82 -29.08 -16.60
CA ALA A 86 4.76 -28.60 -15.71
C ALA A 86 5.31 -27.62 -14.66
N GLN A 87 6.43 -27.96 -14.01
CA GLN A 87 7.11 -27.09 -13.04
C GLN A 87 7.56 -25.77 -13.65
N LYS A 88 8.02 -25.78 -14.90
CA LYS A 88 8.39 -24.56 -15.63
C LYS A 88 7.19 -23.64 -15.81
N THR A 89 6.08 -24.17 -16.31
CA THR A 89 4.84 -23.40 -16.51
C THR A 89 4.30 -22.85 -15.19
N GLU A 90 4.33 -23.64 -14.12
CA GLU A 90 3.89 -23.20 -12.79
C GLU A 90 4.77 -22.06 -12.25
N ALA A 91 6.09 -22.18 -12.37
CA ALA A 91 7.03 -21.14 -11.97
C ALA A 91 6.84 -19.84 -12.77
N GLU A 92 6.65 -19.93 -14.09
CA GLU A 92 6.37 -18.79 -14.95
C GLU A 92 5.06 -18.08 -14.55
N ASN A 93 4.00 -18.85 -14.28
CA ASN A 93 2.71 -18.31 -13.83
C ASN A 93 2.82 -17.63 -12.47
N LYS A 94 3.51 -18.26 -11.51
CA LYS A 94 3.75 -17.67 -10.18
C LYS A 94 4.55 -16.37 -10.27
N MET A 95 5.54 -16.32 -11.16
CA MET A 95 6.35 -15.11 -11.35
C MET A 95 5.54 -13.98 -11.98
N LYS A 96 4.72 -14.29 -13.00
CA LYS A 96 3.78 -13.32 -13.59
C LYS A 96 2.79 -12.79 -12.54
N GLU A 97 2.24 -13.68 -11.72
CA GLU A 97 1.32 -13.28 -10.66
C GLU A 97 1.98 -12.34 -9.65
N LEU A 98 3.21 -12.66 -9.21
CA LEU A 98 3.98 -11.82 -8.31
C LEU A 98 4.20 -10.44 -8.91
N GLN A 99 4.60 -10.37 -10.18
CA GLN A 99 4.84 -9.12 -10.90
C GLN A 99 3.56 -8.29 -11.03
N PHE A 100 2.43 -8.89 -11.39
CA PHE A 100 1.14 -8.19 -11.44
C PHE A 100 0.74 -7.67 -10.08
N THR A 101 0.76 -8.51 -9.04
CA THR A 101 0.42 -8.11 -7.68
C THR A 101 1.28 -6.94 -7.21
N ASN A 102 2.58 -6.98 -7.47
CA ASN A 102 3.49 -5.91 -7.11
C ASN A 102 3.19 -4.61 -7.87
N ALA A 103 3.04 -4.68 -9.19
CA ALA A 103 2.72 -3.52 -10.02
C ALA A 103 1.39 -2.86 -9.60
N ILE A 104 0.35 -3.67 -9.34
CA ILE A 104 -0.94 -3.20 -8.84
C ILE A 104 -0.76 -2.50 -7.50
N LYS A 105 -0.11 -3.15 -6.52
CA LYS A 105 0.10 -2.57 -5.19
C LYS A 105 0.89 -1.26 -5.25
N LEU A 106 1.89 -1.17 -6.13
CA LEU A 106 2.65 0.06 -6.35
C LEU A 106 1.78 1.18 -6.93
N ALA A 107 0.92 0.88 -7.91
CA ALA A 107 0.06 1.86 -8.57
C ALA A 107 -1.01 2.47 -7.65
N ILE A 108 -1.36 1.76 -6.57
CA ILE A 108 -2.40 2.16 -5.61
C ILE A 108 -1.86 2.45 -4.20
N ALA A 109 -0.55 2.34 -3.96
CA ALA A 109 0.04 2.38 -2.63
C ALA A 109 -0.31 3.67 -1.85
N ASP A 110 -0.35 4.79 -2.55
CA ASP A 110 -0.71 6.10 -2.02
C ASP A 110 -2.22 6.38 -2.10
N LYS A 111 -2.91 5.86 -3.12
CA LYS A 111 -4.33 6.14 -3.42
C LYS A 111 -5.34 5.28 -2.65
N ALA A 112 -5.06 4.00 -2.43
CA ALA A 112 -6.02 3.08 -1.83
C ALA A 112 -6.15 3.28 -0.31
N GLN A 113 -7.37 3.11 0.23
CA GLN A 113 -7.63 3.03 1.66
C GLN A 113 -6.98 1.79 2.27
N ASP A 114 -7.16 0.64 1.61
CA ASP A 114 -6.53 -0.64 1.93
C ASP A 114 -5.93 -1.22 0.65
N VAL A 115 -4.60 -1.21 0.57
CA VAL A 115 -3.86 -1.67 -0.61
C VAL A 115 -4.09 -3.15 -0.88
N ASP A 116 -4.22 -3.97 0.16
CA ASP A 116 -4.36 -5.42 0.00
C ASP A 116 -5.75 -5.76 -0.56
N ILE A 117 -6.81 -5.16 -0.01
CA ILE A 117 -8.18 -5.36 -0.50
C ILE A 117 -8.33 -4.82 -1.93
N VAL A 118 -7.89 -3.58 -2.18
CA VAL A 118 -8.06 -2.94 -3.49
C VAL A 118 -7.25 -3.65 -4.56
N SER A 119 -6.05 -4.16 -4.24
CA SER A 119 -5.26 -4.92 -5.20
C SER A 119 -5.95 -6.19 -5.70
N GLY A 120 -6.81 -6.81 -4.89
CA GLY A 120 -7.57 -8.00 -5.26
C GLY A 120 -8.74 -7.74 -6.22
N LEU A 121 -9.08 -6.48 -6.48
CA LEU A 121 -10.19 -6.11 -7.39
C LEU A 121 -9.75 -5.97 -8.85
N PHE A 122 -8.44 -6.05 -9.12
CA PHE A 122 -7.90 -5.98 -10.46
C PHE A 122 -8.00 -7.33 -11.17
N ASP A 123 -8.45 -7.30 -12.41
CA ASP A 123 -8.54 -8.45 -13.28
C ASP A 123 -7.18 -8.68 -13.96
N LYS A 124 -6.35 -9.52 -13.32
CA LYS A 124 -5.00 -9.84 -13.78
C LYS A 124 -4.97 -10.54 -15.14
N GLU A 125 -6.05 -11.21 -15.56
CA GLU A 125 -6.11 -11.92 -16.85
C GLU A 125 -6.16 -10.93 -18.04
N LYS A 126 -6.66 -9.73 -17.80
CA LYS A 126 -6.70 -8.64 -18.79
C LYS A 126 -5.45 -7.75 -18.77
N LEU A 127 -4.51 -8.01 -17.87
CA LEU A 127 -3.27 -7.26 -17.76
C LEU A 127 -2.18 -7.91 -18.62
N ILE A 128 -1.36 -7.07 -19.24
CA ILE A 128 -0.24 -7.52 -20.07
C ILE A 128 1.05 -7.00 -19.46
N LEU A 129 1.95 -7.91 -19.13
CA LEU A 129 3.30 -7.56 -18.67
C LEU A 129 4.20 -7.26 -19.87
N GLY A 130 4.68 -6.02 -19.95
CA GLY A 130 5.67 -5.57 -20.92
C GLY A 130 7.09 -6.04 -20.57
N GLN A 131 7.99 -6.01 -21.56
CA GLN A 131 9.40 -6.41 -21.36
C GLN A 131 10.18 -5.45 -20.44
N ASP A 132 9.71 -4.21 -20.29
CA ASP A 132 10.23 -3.20 -19.37
C ASP A 132 9.68 -3.36 -17.94
N GLY A 133 8.87 -4.39 -17.69
CA GLY A 133 8.22 -4.62 -16.40
C GLY A 133 7.00 -3.75 -16.15
N LYS A 134 6.56 -2.94 -17.13
CA LYS A 134 5.30 -2.19 -17.02
C LYS A 134 4.11 -3.09 -17.30
N VAL A 135 2.97 -2.76 -16.69
CA VAL A 135 1.73 -3.52 -16.86
C VAL A 135 0.72 -2.67 -17.63
N THR A 136 0.46 -3.06 -18.87
CA THR A 136 -0.56 -2.43 -19.71
C THR A 136 -1.95 -2.84 -19.24
N GLY A 137 -2.93 -1.93 -19.29
CA GLY A 137 -4.30 -2.15 -18.82
C GLY A 137 -4.51 -1.79 -17.34
N LEU A 138 -3.44 -1.52 -16.60
CA LEU A 138 -3.50 -1.23 -15.17
C LEU A 138 -4.15 0.12 -14.90
N ASP A 139 -3.77 1.16 -15.65
CA ASP A 139 -4.30 2.51 -15.48
C ASP A 139 -5.78 2.59 -15.86
N GLU A 140 -6.20 1.87 -16.89
CA GLU A 140 -7.60 1.78 -17.30
C GLU A 140 -8.46 1.12 -16.22
N GLN A 141 -8.01 -0.01 -15.66
CA GLN A 141 -8.71 -0.67 -14.56
C GLN A 141 -8.75 0.19 -13.30
N LEU A 142 -7.65 0.88 -12.98
CA LEU A 142 -7.59 1.78 -11.83
C LEU A 142 -8.63 2.91 -11.96
N LYS A 143 -8.72 3.57 -13.13
CA LYS A 143 -9.71 4.62 -13.38
C LYS A 143 -11.15 4.09 -13.21
N ALA A 144 -11.46 2.96 -13.83
CA ALA A 144 -12.78 2.34 -13.70
C ALA A 144 -13.13 1.98 -12.25
N LEU A 145 -12.14 1.54 -11.46
CA LEU A 145 -12.32 1.20 -10.06
C LEU A 145 -12.54 2.46 -9.20
N VAL A 146 -11.83 3.55 -9.48
CA VAL A 146 -12.03 4.85 -8.81
C VAL A 146 -13.42 5.40 -9.10
N GLU A 147 -13.89 5.33 -10.35
CA GLU A 147 -15.24 5.81 -10.73
C GLU A 147 -16.36 4.96 -10.12
N SER A 148 -16.22 3.64 -10.15
CA SER A 148 -17.26 2.72 -9.68
C SER A 148 -17.28 2.52 -8.16
N LYS A 149 -16.12 2.67 -7.48
CA LYS A 149 -15.95 2.44 -6.04
C LYS A 149 -15.05 3.50 -5.41
N PRO A 150 -15.45 4.79 -5.43
CA PRO A 150 -14.63 5.88 -4.93
C PRO A 150 -14.29 5.75 -3.43
N PHE A 151 -15.16 5.12 -2.65
CA PHE A 151 -14.97 4.90 -1.20
C PHE A 151 -13.75 4.02 -0.85
N LEU A 152 -13.21 3.26 -1.82
CA LEU A 152 -12.01 2.45 -1.63
C LEU A 152 -10.71 3.25 -1.74
N PHE A 153 -10.81 4.51 -2.17
CA PHE A 153 -9.67 5.41 -2.37
C PHE A 153 -9.70 6.54 -1.34
N LYS A 154 -8.52 7.06 -1.04
CA LYS A 154 -8.36 8.23 -0.17
C LYS A 154 -8.90 9.45 -0.90
N ASN A 155 -9.67 10.26 -0.17
CA ASN A 155 -10.07 11.56 -0.66
C ASN A 155 -8.94 12.55 -0.34
N ASP A 156 -8.45 13.28 -1.35
CA ASP A 156 -7.45 14.34 -1.17
C ASP A 156 -8.02 15.56 -0.43
N GLY A 157 -9.33 15.57 -0.17
CA GLY A 157 -10.01 16.62 0.56
C GLY A 157 -9.92 16.41 2.07
N LYS A 158 -9.69 17.52 2.80
CA LYS A 158 -9.99 17.64 4.23
C LYS A 158 -11.28 16.88 4.55
N PRO A 159 -11.34 16.13 5.67
CA PRO A 159 -12.56 15.44 6.07
C PRO A 159 -13.72 16.44 5.96
N PRO A 160 -14.86 16.04 5.36
CA PRO A 160 -16.00 16.93 5.26
C PRO A 160 -16.24 17.52 6.64
N LYS A 161 -16.28 18.85 6.72
CA LYS A 161 -16.57 19.54 7.97
C LYS A 161 -17.90 18.97 8.46
N TYR A 162 -17.83 18.15 9.51
CA TYR A 162 -18.99 17.52 10.10
C TYR A 162 -19.84 18.64 10.70
N ASP A 163 -20.89 19.01 9.98
CA ASP A 163 -21.85 20.03 10.40
C ASP A 163 -23.25 19.38 10.42
N PRO A 164 -23.55 18.54 11.43
CA PRO A 164 -24.83 17.87 11.52
C PRO A 164 -25.93 18.90 11.77
N ALA A 165 -26.88 19.01 10.84
CA ALA A 165 -28.04 19.92 10.91
C ALA A 165 -29.05 19.63 12.06
N GLY A 166 -28.66 18.86 13.08
CA GLY A 166 -29.54 18.48 14.19
C GLY A 166 -28.82 17.99 15.44
N GLY A 167 -27.49 18.11 15.52
CA GLY A 167 -26.72 17.79 16.71
C GLY A 167 -26.10 19.05 17.27
N SER A 168 -26.68 19.60 18.34
CA SER A 168 -26.01 20.61 19.17
C SER A 168 -24.85 19.93 19.91
N GLY A 169 -23.79 19.64 19.18
CA GLY A 169 -22.54 19.08 19.66
C GLY A 169 -21.72 20.18 20.32
N GLY A 170 -22.03 20.50 21.57
CA GLY A 170 -21.03 20.58 22.63
C GLY A 170 -19.80 21.49 22.45
N ALA A 171 -19.87 22.56 21.68
CA ALA A 171 -19.05 23.75 21.94
C ALA A 171 -19.97 24.79 22.60
N GLY A 172 -20.39 24.50 23.83
CA GLY A 172 -21.09 25.47 24.67
C GLY A 172 -20.27 26.76 24.69
N LYS A 173 -20.93 27.88 24.38
CA LYS A 173 -20.26 29.19 24.39
C LYS A 173 -19.61 29.38 25.76
N ASN A 174 -18.35 29.84 25.79
CA ASN A 174 -17.61 30.02 27.03
C ASN A 174 -18.39 30.96 27.97
N PRO A 175 -18.86 30.51 29.14
CA PRO A 175 -19.72 31.32 29.99
C PRO A 175 -18.98 32.52 30.60
N PHE A 176 -17.65 32.61 30.48
CA PHE A 176 -16.82 33.75 30.91
C PHE A 176 -16.53 34.77 29.80
N ALA A 177 -16.78 34.44 28.53
CA ALA A 177 -16.52 35.35 27.42
C ALA A 177 -17.58 36.47 27.34
N LYS A 178 -17.17 37.65 26.85
CA LYS A 178 -18.01 38.86 26.81
C LYS A 178 -19.34 38.66 26.06
N ASP A 179 -19.32 37.87 24.99
CA ASP A 179 -20.47 37.66 24.10
C ASP A 179 -21.36 36.49 24.54
N SER A 180 -20.99 35.80 25.63
CA SER A 180 -21.68 34.63 26.16
C SER A 180 -21.65 34.54 27.68
N PHE A 181 -21.55 35.69 28.35
CA PHE A 181 -21.45 35.76 29.80
C PHE A 181 -22.71 35.19 30.48
N ASN A 182 -22.54 34.14 31.30
CA ASN A 182 -23.65 33.52 32.04
C ASN A 182 -23.23 33.12 33.46
N LEU A 183 -23.67 33.90 34.45
CA LEU A 183 -23.30 33.71 35.86
C LEU A 183 -23.78 32.37 36.46
N THR A 184 -24.93 31.86 36.02
CA THR A 184 -25.48 30.59 36.50
C THR A 184 -24.63 29.41 36.03
N GLU A 185 -24.16 29.46 34.78
CA GLU A 185 -23.27 28.43 34.23
C GLU A 185 -21.86 28.53 34.82
N GLN A 186 -21.34 29.74 35.06
CA GLN A 186 -20.07 29.93 35.78
C GLN A 186 -20.14 29.33 37.20
N GLY A 187 -21.24 29.56 37.93
CA GLY A 187 -21.43 29.03 39.28
C GLY A 187 -21.53 27.51 39.32
N LYS A 188 -22.22 26.90 38.35
CA LYS A 188 -22.25 25.43 38.20
C LYS A 188 -20.87 24.88 37.87
N LEU A 189 -20.17 25.48 36.92
CA LEU A 189 -18.86 25.01 36.48
C LEU A 189 -17.80 25.15 37.58
N LEU A 190 -17.83 26.22 38.37
CA LEU A 190 -16.96 26.39 39.54
C LEU A 190 -17.19 25.31 40.60
N LYS A 191 -18.42 24.82 40.73
CA LYS A 191 -18.79 23.78 41.71
C LYS A 191 -18.49 22.37 41.22
N GLU A 192 -18.68 22.11 39.93
CA GLU A 192 -18.57 20.79 39.32
C GLU A 192 -17.16 20.50 38.77
N ASN A 193 -16.51 21.50 38.16
CA ASN A 193 -15.17 21.38 37.58
C ASN A 193 -14.37 22.71 37.66
N PRO A 194 -13.76 23.01 38.82
CA PRO A 194 -13.10 24.28 39.08
C PRO A 194 -11.87 24.54 38.20
N GLU A 195 -11.15 23.51 37.75
CA GLU A 195 -10.01 23.67 36.85
C GLU A 195 -10.45 24.10 35.44
N GLN A 196 -11.53 23.49 34.94
CA GLN A 196 -12.13 23.88 33.67
C GLN A 196 -12.70 25.30 33.72
N ALA A 197 -13.30 25.71 34.84
CA ALA A 197 -13.75 27.08 35.05
C ALA A 197 -12.58 28.08 34.97
N ARG A 198 -11.45 27.81 35.64
CA ARG A 198 -10.26 28.66 35.57
C ARG A 198 -9.66 28.75 34.17
N SER A 199 -9.59 27.63 33.45
CA SER A 199 -9.10 27.61 32.07
C SER A 199 -9.98 28.45 31.13
N LEU A 200 -11.30 28.37 31.29
CA LEU A 200 -12.24 29.12 30.45
C LEU A 200 -12.29 30.61 30.82
N ALA A 201 -12.17 30.95 32.11
CA ALA A 201 -12.04 32.33 32.55
C ALA A 201 -10.75 32.97 32.04
N ALA A 202 -9.61 32.27 32.15
CA ALA A 202 -8.33 32.73 31.61
C ALA A 202 -8.41 32.94 30.09
N ALA A 203 -9.05 32.02 29.35
CA ALA A 203 -9.28 32.16 27.91
C ALA A 203 -10.19 33.36 27.55
N ALA A 204 -11.02 33.83 28.49
CA ALA A 204 -11.85 35.03 28.36
C ALA A 204 -11.18 36.30 28.93
N GLY A 205 -9.93 36.22 29.43
CA GLY A 205 -9.23 37.34 30.05
C GLY A 205 -9.72 37.70 31.46
N VAL A 206 -10.46 36.80 32.11
CA VAL A 206 -11.00 36.96 33.47
C VAL A 206 -10.21 36.11 34.45
N THR A 207 -9.83 36.68 35.60
CA THR A 207 -9.18 35.93 36.69
C THR A 207 -10.21 35.61 37.76
N ILE A 208 -10.37 34.33 38.11
CA ILE A 208 -11.34 33.82 39.11
C ILE A 208 -10.69 32.85 40.09
#